data_AF-A0A9D6KL57-F1
#
_entry.id   AF-A0A9D6KL57-F1
#
_cell.length_a   1.000
_cell.length_b   1.000
_cell.length_c   1.000
_cell.angle_alpha   90.00
_cell.angle_beta   90.00
_cell.angle_gamma   90.00
#
_symmetry.space_group_name_H-M   'P 1'
#
loop_
_entity.id
_entity.type
_entity.pdbx_description
1 polymer ?
#
loop_
_entity_poly.entity_id
_entity_poly.type
_entity_poly.pdbx_seq_one_letter_code
_entity_poly.pdbx_strand_id
1 'polypeptide(L)'
;MTLVIEEGELNQLPITVDPEVVSGAPVFRGTRVPVEALISNLEAGLTLDEFLDNFPSVTREQALQVLDFYKRTLSRLGTSN
;
A
#
# COMPACT_ATOMS: atom_id res chain seq x y z
N MET A 1 3.16 -19.03 0.27
CA MET A 1 1.74 -18.65 0.24
C MET A 1 1.65 -17.37 -0.57
N THR A 2 1.15 -17.43 -1.79
CA THR A 2 1.05 -16.27 -2.68
C THR A 2 -0.32 -15.65 -2.51
N LEU A 3 -0.38 -14.36 -2.20
CA LEU A 3 -1.64 -13.62 -2.19
C LEU A 3 -2.02 -13.32 -3.65
N VAL A 4 -3.20 -13.78 -4.07
CA VAL A 4 -3.78 -13.42 -5.37
C VAL A 4 -4.78 -12.29 -5.10
N ILE A 5 -4.56 -11.14 -5.73
CA ILE A 5 -5.50 -10.00 -5.69
C ILE A 5 -6.26 -10.00 -7.01
N GLU A 6 -7.59 -9.95 -6.96
CA GLU A 6 -8.42 -9.85 -8.17
C GLU A 6 -8.24 -8.48 -8.83
N GLU A 7 -8.29 -8.43 -10.17
CA GLU A 7 -8.09 -7.20 -10.93
C GLU A 7 -9.09 -6.09 -10.54
N GLY A 8 -10.34 -6.48 -10.23
CA GLY A 8 -11.36 -5.55 -9.74
C GLY A 8 -11.00 -4.93 -8.38
N GLU A 9 -10.37 -5.70 -7.49
CA GLU A 9 -9.92 -5.24 -6.18
C GLU A 9 -8.67 -4.35 -6.32
N LEU A 10 -7.73 -4.72 -7.21
CA LEU A 10 -6.54 -3.93 -7.52
C LEU A 10 -6.89 -2.55 -8.09
N ASN A 11 -7.88 -2.47 -8.97
CA ASN A 11 -8.32 -1.21 -9.58
C ASN A 11 -8.92 -0.21 -8.59
N GLN A 12 -9.38 -0.68 -7.42
CA GLN A 12 -9.88 0.17 -6.35
C GLN A 12 -8.80 0.60 -5.36
N LEU A 13 -7.59 0.05 -5.47
CA LEU A 13 -6.47 0.47 -4.65
C LEU A 13 -5.78 1.70 -5.23
N PRO A 14 -5.25 2.59 -4.37
CA PRO A 14 -4.52 3.77 -4.80
C PRO A 14 -3.08 3.41 -5.19
N ILE A 15 -2.88 2.25 -5.82
CA ILE A 15 -1.57 1.74 -6.21
C ILE A 15 -1.53 1.49 -7.72
N THR A 16 -0.32 1.51 -8.27
CA THR A 16 -0.04 1.11 -9.65
C THR A 16 1.18 0.21 -9.66
N VAL A 17 1.19 -0.75 -10.58
CA VAL A 17 2.32 -1.65 -10.82
C VAL A 17 2.70 -1.51 -12.29
N ASP A 18 3.91 -1.05 -12.53
CA ASP A 18 4.45 -0.85 -13.87
C ASP A 18 5.91 -1.33 -13.87
N PRO A 19 6.31 -2.31 -14.72
CA PRO A 19 7.68 -2.79 -14.80
C PRO A 19 8.73 -1.69 -15.01
N GLU A 20 8.36 -0.57 -15.62
CA GLU A 20 9.23 0.57 -15.89
C GLU A 20 9.34 1.52 -14.67
N VAL A 21 8.46 1.38 -13.68
CA VAL A 21 8.42 2.20 -12.46
C VAL A 21 8.93 1.39 -11.28
N VAL A 22 10.06 1.82 -10.71
CA VAL A 22 10.68 1.20 -9.51
C VAL A 22 10.77 -0.34 -9.68
N SER A 23 11.18 -0.78 -10.87
CA SER A 23 11.37 -2.20 -11.20
C SER A 23 10.13 -3.07 -10.98
N GLY A 24 8.93 -2.52 -11.19
CA GLY A 24 7.68 -3.25 -11.02
C GLY A 24 7.19 -3.34 -9.56
N ALA A 25 7.80 -2.61 -8.63
CA ALA A 25 7.27 -2.52 -7.27
C ALA A 25 5.91 -1.79 -7.26
N PRO A 26 4.94 -2.22 -6.44
CA PRO A 26 3.73 -1.45 -6.22
C PRO A 26 4.05 -0.07 -5.63
N VAL A 27 3.61 0.98 -6.33
CA VAL A 27 3.79 2.37 -5.91
C VAL A 27 2.44 3.04 -5.69
N PHE A 28 2.39 4.09 -4.87
CA PHE A 28 1.19 4.93 -4.78
C PHE A 28 0.92 5.58 -6.14
N ARG A 29 -0.33 5.50 -6.59
CA ARG A 29 -0.80 5.99 -7.89
C ARG A 29 -0.44 7.47 -8.06
N GLY A 30 0.19 7.79 -9.18
CA GLY A 30 0.64 9.16 -9.49
C GLY A 30 1.96 9.54 -8.81
N THR A 31 2.63 8.61 -8.15
CA THR A 31 3.91 8.83 -7.47
C THR A 31 4.95 7.78 -7.88
N ARG A 32 6.18 7.93 -7.38
CA ARG A 32 7.21 6.88 -7.42
C ARG A 32 7.50 6.32 -6.02
N VAL A 33 6.61 6.58 -5.05
CA VAL A 33 6.78 6.16 -3.65
C VAL A 33 6.29 4.72 -3.53
N PRO A 34 7.15 3.76 -3.14
CA PRO A 34 6.76 2.38 -2.95
C PRO A 34 5.76 2.22 -1.81
N VAL A 35 4.82 1.29 -1.93
CA VAL A 35 3.95 0.89 -0.82
C VAL A 35 4.77 0.34 0.35
N GLU A 36 5.86 -0.37 0.05
CA GLU A 36 6.82 -0.86 1.05
C GLU A 36 7.38 0.28 1.91
N ALA A 37 7.60 1.47 1.35
CA ALA A 37 8.09 2.60 2.13
C ALA A 37 7.12 2.96 3.28
N LEU A 38 5.80 2.94 3.04
CA LEU A 38 4.82 3.16 4.11
C LEU A 38 4.99 2.12 5.22
N ILE A 39 5.06 0.85 4.87
CA ILE A 39 5.16 -0.25 5.85
C ILE A 39 6.47 -0.16 6.65
N SER A 40 7.62 0.00 5.97
CA SER A 40 8.91 0.10 6.65
C SER A 40 9.03 1.33 7.55
N ASN A 41 8.40 2.46 7.19
CA ASN A 41 8.39 3.64 8.06
C ASN A 41 7.59 3.35 9.35
N LEU A 42 6.41 2.73 9.22
CA LEU A 42 5.61 2.34 10.38
C LEU A 42 6.33 1.31 11.27
N GLU A 43 7.01 0.33 10.67
CA GLU A 43 7.82 -0.67 11.39
C GLU A 43 9.01 -0.04 12.12
N ALA A 44 9.61 1.01 11.55
CA ALA A 44 10.65 1.80 12.18
C ALA A 44 10.14 2.73 13.29
N GLY A 45 8.82 2.72 13.57
CA GLY A 45 8.19 3.48 14.64
C GLY A 45 7.77 4.89 14.24
N LEU A 46 7.85 5.25 12.96
CA LEU A 46 7.34 6.53 12.49
C LEU A 46 5.81 6.50 12.46
N THR A 47 5.22 7.63 12.77
CA THR A 47 3.79 7.88 12.63
C THR A 47 3.41 8.05 11.16
N LEU A 48 2.12 7.90 10.86
CA LEU A 48 1.61 8.20 9.51
C LEU A 48 1.88 9.65 9.12
N ASP A 49 1.86 10.58 10.06
CA ASP A 49 2.08 12.00 9.81
C ASP A 49 3.52 12.25 9.38
N GLU A 50 4.49 11.66 10.09
CA GLU A 50 5.91 11.72 9.73
C GLU A 50 6.20 11.07 8.37
N PHE A 51 5.52 9.97 8.04
CA PHE A 51 5.59 9.39 6.70
C PHE A 51 5.11 10.37 5.62
N LEU A 52 3.98 11.04 5.85
CA LEU A 52 3.41 11.99 4.89
C LEU A 52 4.28 13.25 4.75
N ASP A 53 4.95 13.67 5.82
CA ASP A 53 5.94 14.76 5.77
C ASP A 53 7.17 14.37 4.93
N ASN A 54 7.62 13.12 5.02
CA ASN A 54 8.72 12.59 4.21
C ASN A 54 8.30 12.35 2.73
N PHE A 55 7.03 12.04 2.48
CA PHE A 55 6.49 11.73 1.17
C PHE A 55 5.23 12.55 0.85
N PRO A 56 5.34 13.89 0.67
CA PRO A 56 4.20 14.78 0.52
C PRO A 56 3.38 14.56 -0.76
N SER A 57 3.91 13.79 -1.72
CA SER A 57 3.19 13.36 -2.92
C SER A 57 2.14 12.29 -2.64
N VAL A 58 2.23 11.58 -1.52
CA VAL A 58 1.26 10.58 -1.09
C VAL A 58 0.21 11.28 -0.25
N THR A 59 -1.07 11.11 -0.59
CA THR A 59 -2.14 11.67 0.26
C THR A 59 -2.41 10.76 1.44
N ARG A 60 -2.88 11.35 2.55
CA ARG A 60 -3.34 10.58 3.71
C ARG A 60 -4.39 9.53 3.33
N GLU A 61 -5.31 9.89 2.44
CA GLU A 61 -6.36 8.99 1.98
C GLU A 61 -5.78 7.77 1.28
N GLN A 62 -4.79 7.96 0.39
CA GLN A 62 -4.11 6.85 -0.28
C GLN A 62 -3.43 5.91 0.72
N ALA A 63 -2.72 6.47 1.70
CA ALA A 63 -2.06 5.66 2.74
C ALA A 63 -3.08 4.86 3.57
N LEU A 64 -4.19 5.50 3.99
CA LEU A 64 -5.24 4.83 4.75
C LEU A 64 -5.94 3.71 3.96
N GLN A 65 -6.22 3.91 2.67
CA GLN A 65 -6.81 2.88 1.82
C GLN A 65 -5.92 1.64 1.70
N VAL A 66 -4.60 1.82 1.62
CA VAL A 66 -3.63 0.71 1.63
C VAL A 66 -3.66 -0.05 2.96
N LEU A 67 -3.64 0.67 4.09
CA LEU A 67 -3.69 0.04 5.42
C LEU A 67 -5.02 -0.70 5.66
N ASP A 68 -6.13 -0.13 5.19
CA ASP A 68 -7.45 -0.76 5.28
C ASP A 68 -7.53 -2.02 4.40
N PHE A 69 -6.94 -2.01 3.19
CA PHE A 69 -6.78 -3.20 2.38
C PHE A 69 -5.97 -4.29 3.10
N TYR A 70 -4.82 -3.93 3.68
CA TYR A 70 -4.00 -4.87 4.44
C TYR A 70 -4.79 -5.50 5.59
N LYS A 71 -5.50 -4.69 6.37
CA LYS A 71 -6.37 -5.14 7.46
C LYS A 71 -7.46 -6.12 6.97
N ARG A 72 -8.17 -5.78 5.89
CA ARG A 72 -9.22 -6.63 5.32
C ARG A 72 -8.66 -7.96 4.85
N THR A 73 -7.54 -7.93 4.13
CA THR A 73 -6.87 -9.13 3.62
C THR A 73 -6.45 -10.06 4.75
N LEU A 74 -5.82 -9.54 5.80
CA LEU A 74 -5.44 -10.34 6.95
C LEU A 74 -6.65 -10.88 7.72
N SER A 75 -7.71 -10.09 7.85
CA SER A 75 -8.94 -10.52 8.54
C SER A 75 -9.59 -11.71 7.84
N ARG A 76 -9.52 -11.78 6.51
CA ARG A 76 -10.04 -12.90 5.70
C ARG A 76 -9.29 -14.21 5.97
N LEU A 77 -8.01 -14.14 6.35
CA LEU A 77 -7.24 -15.33 6.71
C LEU A 77 -7.73 -15.99 8.00
N GLY A 78 -8.28 -15.20 8.93
CA GLY A 78 -8.77 -15.69 10.23
C GLY A 78 -10.23 -16.16 10.24
N THR A 79 -10.99 -15.94 9.16
CA THR A 79 -12.44 -16.24 9.09
C THR A 79 -12.80 -17.42 8.19
N SER A 80 -11.82 -18.10 7.58
CA SER A 80 -12.08 -19.32 6.82
C SER A 80 -12.27 -20.51 7.78
N ASN A 81 -13.52 -20.81 8.11
CA ASN A 81 -13.99 -22.14 8.52
C ASN A 81 -14.71 -22.80 7.34
#